data_AF-A0A843IWH7-F1
#
_entry.id   AF-A0A843IWH7-F1
#
_cell.length_a   1.000
_cell.length_b   1.000
_cell.length_c   1.000
_cell.angle_alpha   90.00
_cell.angle_beta   90.00
_cell.angle_gamma   90.00
#
_symmetry.space_group_name_H-M   'P 1'
#
loop_
_entity.id
_entity.type
_entity.pdbx_description
1 polymer ?
#
loop_
_entity_poly.entity_id
_entity_poly.type
_entity_poly.pdbx_seq_one_letter_code
_entity_poly.pdbx_strand_id
1 'polypeptide(L)'
;MKLDSKYVFHVPLYKYEDNRLTPLEIDDILCELFDEFHKKGFEGMYVSKVKSRYKGRIYDELLITLFTTEDKSPEEIFERWFLKNNEMLKQDEFAYEKGNAMTIVRLVL
;
A
#
# COMPACT_ATOMS: atom_id res chain seq x y z
N MET A 1 -23.58 -7.32 8.48
CA MET A 1 -22.59 -7.75 7.47
C MET A 1 -21.38 -8.29 8.22
N LYS A 2 -20.87 -9.48 7.88
CA LYS A 2 -19.65 -10.02 8.47
C LYS A 2 -18.47 -9.63 7.56
N LEU A 3 -17.42 -9.06 8.13
CA LEU A 3 -16.16 -8.81 7.44
C LEU A 3 -15.20 -9.91 7.90
N ASP A 4 -14.85 -10.82 7.02
CA ASP A 4 -14.04 -12.01 7.34
C ASP A 4 -12.64 -11.98 6.72
N SER A 5 -12.39 -11.04 5.82
CA SER A 5 -11.08 -10.81 5.22
C SER A 5 -10.46 -9.50 5.71
N LYS A 6 -9.20 -9.57 6.14
CA LYS A 6 -8.37 -8.41 6.48
C LYS A 6 -7.27 -8.26 5.44
N TYR A 7 -7.10 -7.05 4.94
CA TYR A 7 -5.96 -6.67 4.12
C TYR A 7 -5.14 -5.59 4.82
N VAL A 8 -3.83 -5.61 4.62
CA VAL A 8 -2.92 -4.53 5.04
C VAL A 8 -2.05 -4.14 3.86
N PHE A 9 -2.21 -2.93 3.35
CA PHE A 9 -1.39 -2.42 2.24
C PHE A 9 -0.24 -1.57 2.78
N HIS A 10 0.97 -1.86 2.31
CA HIS A 10 2.19 -1.18 2.74
C HIS A 10 2.53 -0.05 1.78
N VAL A 11 2.41 1.20 2.23
CA VAL A 11 2.66 2.40 1.40
C VAL A 11 3.91 3.12 1.89
N PRO A 12 4.98 3.22 1.09
CA PRO A 12 6.18 3.93 1.49
C PRO A 12 5.93 5.45 1.55
N LEU A 13 6.46 6.12 2.58
CA LEU A 13 6.50 7.59 2.65
C LEU A 13 7.78 8.19 2.08
N TYR A 14 8.66 7.35 1.56
CA TYR A 14 9.97 7.74 1.07
C TYR A 14 10.33 6.96 -0.19
N LYS A 15 10.96 7.65 -1.14
CA LYS A 15 11.67 7.01 -2.24
C LYS A 15 13.16 6.89 -1.95
N TYR A 16 13.79 5.93 -2.63
CA TYR A 16 15.23 5.74 -2.54
C TYR A 16 15.87 5.81 -3.92
N GLU A 17 16.59 6.89 -4.18
CA GLU A 17 17.33 7.11 -5.42
C GLU A 17 18.74 7.61 -5.05
N ASP A 18 19.76 7.21 -5.81
CA ASP A 18 21.15 7.68 -5.66
C ASP A 18 21.70 7.64 -4.22
N ASN A 19 21.42 6.53 -3.55
CA ASN A 19 21.77 6.28 -2.16
C ASN A 19 21.12 7.21 -1.11
N ARG A 20 20.05 7.92 -1.46
CA ARG A 20 19.38 8.90 -0.59
C ARG A 20 17.92 8.54 -0.38
N LEU A 21 17.45 8.74 0.86
CA LEU A 21 16.06 8.61 1.23
C LEU A 21 15.40 10.00 1.13
N THR A 22 14.40 10.15 0.26
CA THR A 22 13.71 11.42 0.05
C THR A 22 12.22 11.25 0.39
N PRO A 23 11.65 12.12 1.24
CA PRO A 23 10.22 12.10 1.53
C PRO A 23 9.41 12.22 0.23
N LEU A 24 8.27 11.54 0.21
CA LEU A 24 7.31 11.63 -0.88
C LEU A 24 6.15 12.54 -0.47
N GLU A 25 5.73 13.42 -1.38
CA GLU A 25 4.46 14.14 -1.30
C GLU A 25 3.37 13.21 -1.86
N ILE A 26 2.72 12.43 -0.99
CA ILE A 26 1.81 11.35 -1.42
C ILE A 26 0.32 11.65 -1.24
N ASP A 27 -0.04 12.82 -0.71
CA ASP A 27 -1.41 13.12 -0.31
C ASP A 27 -2.40 12.98 -1.48
N ASP A 28 -2.04 13.49 -2.66
CA ASP A 28 -2.90 13.42 -3.85
C ASP A 28 -3.10 11.97 -4.32
N ILE A 29 -2.03 11.17 -4.37
CA ILE A 29 -2.13 9.79 -4.82
C ILE A 29 -2.81 8.89 -3.78
N LEU A 30 -2.70 9.22 -2.48
CA LEU A 30 -3.46 8.55 -1.44
C LEU A 30 -4.95 8.85 -1.53
N CYS A 31 -5.32 10.10 -1.78
CA CYS A 31 -6.72 10.48 -2.01
C CYS A 31 -7.31 9.68 -3.18
N GLU A 32 -6.56 9.53 -4.27
CA GLU A 32 -6.95 8.67 -5.40
C GLU A 32 -7.21 7.22 -4.98
N LEU A 33 -6.30 6.62 -4.20
CA LEU A 33 -6.44 5.24 -3.72
C LEU A 33 -7.70 5.08 -2.84
N PHE A 34 -7.93 6.00 -1.91
CA PHE A 34 -9.11 5.97 -1.04
C PHE A 34 -10.40 6.15 -1.82
N ASP A 35 -10.42 7.03 -2.82
CA ASP A 35 -11.56 7.20 -3.71
C ASP A 35 -11.86 5.92 -4.51
N GLU A 36 -10.83 5.22 -4.99
CA GLU A 36 -11.01 3.93 -5.66
C GLU A 36 -11.57 2.85 -4.73
N PHE A 37 -11.07 2.76 -3.50
CA PHE A 37 -11.64 1.87 -2.49
C PHE A 37 -13.10 2.23 -2.18
N HIS A 38 -13.42 3.51 -2.00
CA HIS A 38 -14.77 3.96 -1.70
C HIS A 38 -15.75 3.66 -2.85
N LYS A 39 -15.36 3.93 -4.10
CA LYS A 39 -16.16 3.62 -5.31
C LYS A 39 -16.48 2.13 -5.46
N LYS A 40 -15.67 1.25 -4.84
CA LYS A 40 -15.85 -0.21 -4.83
C LYS A 40 -16.56 -0.72 -3.55
N GLY A 41 -17.03 0.20 -2.72
CA GLY A 41 -17.79 -0.10 -1.51
C GLY A 41 -16.93 -0.73 -0.41
N PHE A 42 -15.66 -0.33 -0.31
CA PHE A 42 -14.84 -0.61 0.86
C PHE A 42 -14.94 0.57 1.82
N GLU A 43 -15.62 0.37 2.94
CA GLU A 43 -15.87 1.44 3.93
C GLU A 43 -15.14 1.18 5.26
N GLY A 44 -14.86 -0.08 5.58
CA GLY A 44 -14.20 -0.49 6.83
C GLY A 44 -12.68 -0.41 6.72
N MET A 45 -12.12 0.80 6.67
CA MET A 45 -10.67 1.01 6.57
C MET A 45 -10.13 1.97 7.63
N TYR A 46 -8.87 1.79 8.02
CA TYR A 46 -8.11 2.73 8.85
C TYR A 46 -6.65 2.77 8.41
N VAL A 47 -5.94 3.84 8.77
CA VAL A 47 -4.54 4.06 8.41
C VAL A 47 -3.70 4.21 9.68
N SER A 48 -2.56 3.54 9.74
CA SER A 48 -1.56 3.75 10.79
C SER A 48 -0.21 4.10 10.16
N LYS A 49 0.51 5.01 10.81
CA LYS A 49 1.90 5.31 10.46
C LYS A 49 2.82 4.42 11.29
N VAL A 50 3.75 3.73 10.64
CA VAL A 50 4.70 2.83 11.31
C VAL A 50 6.12 3.04 10.81
N LYS A 51 7.10 2.50 11.55
CA LYS A 51 8.49 2.41 11.12
C LYS A 51 8.71 1.03 10.51
N SER A 52 9.17 1.00 9.27
CA SER A 52 9.48 -0.24 8.57
C SER A 52 10.95 -0.43 8.34
N ARG A 53 11.36 -1.67 8.03
CA ARG A 53 12.76 -2.00 7.75
C ARG A 53 12.92 -2.77 6.45
N TYR A 54 13.60 -2.17 5.47
CA TYR A 54 13.89 -2.79 4.17
C TYR A 54 15.34 -2.51 3.74
N LYS A 55 16.00 -3.52 3.16
CA LYS A 55 17.42 -3.47 2.73
C LYS A 55 18.36 -2.82 3.76
N GLY A 56 18.16 -3.16 5.05
CA GLY A 56 18.97 -2.66 6.16
C GLY A 56 18.63 -1.24 6.64
N ARG A 57 17.56 -0.62 6.14
CA ARG A 57 17.20 0.78 6.40
C ARG A 57 15.89 0.87 7.18
N ILE A 58 15.72 1.92 7.97
CA ILE A 58 14.48 2.23 8.68
C ILE A 58 13.85 3.46 8.03
N TYR A 59 12.57 3.40 7.68
CA TYR A 59 11.82 4.50 7.06
C TYR A 59 10.39 4.53 7.59
N ASP A 60 9.69 5.64 7.39
CA ASP A 60 8.25 5.68 7.69
C ASP A 60 7.46 5.08 6.54
N GLU A 61 6.42 4.34 6.88
CA GLU A 61 5.40 3.86 5.95
C GLU A 61 4.00 4.08 6.54
N LEU A 62 2.99 3.99 5.68
CA LEU A 62 1.60 3.86 6.08
C LEU A 62 1.15 2.43 5.87
N LEU A 63 0.43 1.90 6.85
CA LEU A 63 -0.34 0.68 6.73
C LEU A 63 -1.81 1.06 6.57
N ILE A 64 -2.36 0.78 5.39
CA ILE A 64 -3.79 0.92 5.14
C ILE A 64 -4.41 -0.43 5.45
N THR A 65 -5.14 -0.52 6.56
CA THR A 65 -5.86 -1.74 6.94
C THR A 65 -7.29 -1.65 6.44
N LEU A 66 -7.75 -2.67 5.74
CA LEU A 66 -9.09 -2.74 5.14
C LEU A 66 -9.73 -4.08 5.50
N PHE A 67 -10.99 -4.04 5.93
CA PHE A 67 -11.81 -5.22 6.19
C PHE A 67 -12.88 -5.38 5.12
N THR A 68 -13.02 -6.59 4.60
CA THR A 68 -13.96 -6.90 3.52
C THR A 68 -14.46 -8.34 3.61
N THR A 69 -15.28 -8.74 2.63
CA THR A 69 -15.75 -10.11 2.41
C THR A 69 -14.83 -10.82 1.41
N GLU A 70 -14.66 -12.14 1.54
CA GLU A 70 -13.74 -12.94 0.69
C GLU A 70 -13.96 -12.81 -0.83
N ASP A 71 -15.15 -12.40 -1.28
CA ASP A 71 -15.51 -12.25 -2.69
C ASP A 71 -14.98 -10.95 -3.34
N LYS A 72 -14.37 -10.06 -2.56
CA LYS A 72 -13.76 -8.82 -3.07
C LYS A 72 -12.23 -8.94 -3.15
N SER A 73 -11.65 -8.24 -4.14
CA SER A 73 -10.20 -8.20 -4.39
C SER A 73 -9.61 -6.78 -4.25
N PRO A 74 -9.55 -6.18 -3.04
CA PRO A 74 -8.94 -4.87 -2.86
C PRO A 74 -7.44 -4.83 -3.22
N GLU A 75 -6.75 -5.97 -3.20
CA GLU A 75 -5.37 -6.11 -3.66
C GLU A 75 -5.20 -5.67 -5.12
N GLU A 76 -6.15 -5.98 -6.02
CA GLU A 76 -6.03 -5.59 -7.43
C GLU A 76 -6.11 -4.07 -7.62
N ILE A 77 -6.82 -3.37 -6.73
CA ILE A 77 -6.91 -1.90 -6.72
C ILE A 77 -5.56 -1.34 -6.29
N PHE A 78 -5.03 -1.86 -5.18
CA PHE A 78 -3.74 -1.45 -4.66
C PHE A 78 -2.60 -1.72 -5.67
N GLU A 79 -2.58 -2.90 -6.29
CA GLU A 79 -1.58 -3.29 -7.30
C GLU A 79 -1.59 -2.33 -8.49
N ARG A 80 -2.76 -2.04 -9.06
CA ARG A 80 -2.89 -1.10 -10.19
C ARG A 80 -2.48 0.31 -9.79
N TRP A 81 -2.93 0.78 -8.64
CA TRP A 81 -2.56 2.09 -8.10
C TRP A 81 -1.05 2.20 -7.90
N PHE A 82 -0.42 1.17 -7.33
CA PHE A 82 1.01 1.17 -7.06
C PHE A 82 1.81 1.22 -8.36
N LEU A 83 1.45 0.37 -9.34
CA LEU A 83 2.09 0.35 -10.65
C LEU A 83 1.97 1.70 -11.36
N LYS A 84 0.78 2.30 -11.38
CA LYS A 84 0.54 3.62 -11.96
C LYS A 84 1.42 4.70 -11.33
N ASN A 85 1.61 4.65 -10.01
CA ASN A 85 2.31 5.68 -9.26
C ASN A 85 3.80 5.36 -9.02
N ASN A 86 4.32 4.22 -9.50
CA ASN A 86 5.69 3.81 -9.17
C ASN A 86 6.77 4.71 -9.81
N GLU A 87 6.45 5.48 -10.84
CA GLU A 87 7.36 6.52 -11.33
C GLU A 87 7.67 7.56 -10.24
N MET A 88 6.72 7.84 -9.34
CA MET A 88 6.90 8.71 -8.18
C MET A 88 7.47 7.96 -6.98
N LEU A 89 6.90 6.77 -6.68
CA LEU A 89 7.27 5.98 -5.50
C LEU A 89 8.69 5.43 -5.59
N LYS A 90 9.17 5.13 -6.81
CA LYS A 90 10.51 4.60 -7.12
C LYS A 90 10.88 3.40 -6.24
N GLN A 91 9.99 2.41 -6.17
CA GLN A 91 10.24 1.18 -5.45
C GLN A 91 10.57 0.04 -6.42
N ASP A 92 11.35 -0.93 -5.93
CA ASP A 92 11.65 -2.18 -6.62
C ASP A 92 10.55 -3.24 -6.37
N GLU A 93 9.75 -3.06 -5.32
CA GLU A 93 8.73 -4.00 -4.88
C GLU A 93 7.63 -3.28 -4.10
N PHE A 94 6.46 -3.90 -4.03
CA PHE A 94 5.40 -3.52 -3.09
C PHE A 94 4.96 -4.74 -2.28
N ALA A 95 4.33 -4.47 -1.14
CA ALA A 95 3.89 -5.51 -0.23
C ALA A 95 2.44 -5.28 0.24
N TYR A 96 1.73 -6.38 0.45
CA TYR A 96 0.46 -6.38 1.15
C TYR A 96 0.26 -7.67 1.92
N GLU A 97 -0.58 -7.63 2.95
CA GLU A 97 -0.98 -8.80 3.71
C GLU A 97 -2.44 -9.14 3.40
N LYS A 98 -2.74 -10.43 3.30
CA LYS A 98 -4.11 -10.97 3.32
C LYS A 98 -4.22 -11.91 4.52
N GLY A 99 -5.03 -11.52 5.51
CA GLY A 99 -5.06 -12.14 6.83
C GLY A 99 -3.71 -11.96 7.55
N ASN A 100 -2.94 -13.04 7.62
CA ASN A 100 -1.58 -13.07 8.19
C ASN A 100 -0.51 -13.49 7.17
N ALA A 101 -0.88 -13.64 5.90
CA ALA A 101 0.05 -14.02 4.84
C ALA A 101 0.56 -12.74 4.16
N MET A 102 1.89 -12.60 4.11
CA MET A 102 2.57 -11.51 3.41
C MET A 102 2.79 -11.87 1.95
N THR A 103 2.41 -10.97 1.05
CA THR A 103 2.70 -11.02 -0.37
C THR A 103 3.66 -9.87 -0.71
N ILE A 104 4.78 -10.20 -1.35
CA ILE A 104 5.74 -9.22 -1.87
C ILE A 104 5.85 -9.43 -3.37
N VAL A 105 5.57 -8.38 -4.14
CA VAL A 105 5.60 -8.40 -5.60
C VAL A 105 6.76 -7.55 -6.07
N ARG A 106 7.70 -8.16 -6.80
CA ARG A 106 8.80 -7.46 -7.44
C ARG A 106 8.31 -6.78 -8.71
N LEU A 107 8.66 -5.52 -8.87
CA LEU A 107 8.39 -4.74 -10.06
C LEU A 107 9.49 -5.03 -11.08
N VAL A 108 9.10 -5.51 -12.25
CA VAL A 108 10.01 -5.61 -13.39
C VAL A 108 10.11 -4.21 -13.99
N LEU A 109 11.21 -3.53 -13.71
CA LEU A 109 11.54 -2.21 -14.27
C LEU A 109 12.21 -2.35 -15.64
#